data_AF-A0A7C4C7I7-F1
#
_entry.id   AF-A0A7C4C7I7-F1
#
_cell.length_a   1.000
_cell.length_b   1.000
_cell.length_c   1.000
_cell.angle_alpha   90.00
_cell.angle_beta   90.00
_cell.angle_gamma   90.00
#
_symmetry.space_group_name_H-M   'P 1'
#
loop_
_entity.id
_entity.type
_entity.pdbx_description
1 polymer ?
#
loop_
_entity_poly.entity_id
_entity_poly.type
_entity_poly.pdbx_seq_one_letter_code
_entity_poly.pdbx_strand_id
1 'polypeptide(L)'
;MARRHSMWFAALAVSLVAAAAQAVPPVPAYVVIKQGDAYGGSTVSSLNSPFTDGNGKVGFVAALADSQRMIWWNTGPVFFSSSALPDVLTGGESSMGVSNTGGFIYSPSVNGNDAVYTHGGTLLQRGDPIPPLPGLYSSFNSRPAMLPDGTAYWVGGSTATQGSSTSTNRHLFKATDPTNPATIMRVLGGGDV
;
A
#
# COMPACT_ATOMS: atom_id res chain seq x y z
N MET A 1 67.68 48.97 42.34
CA MET A 1 67.06 47.63 42.41
C MET A 1 65.64 47.75 41.86
N ALA A 2 65.26 46.89 40.90
CA ALA A 2 63.89 46.64 40.40
C ALA A 2 63.13 47.79 39.69
N ARG A 3 62.34 47.60 38.63
CA ARG A 3 62.17 46.55 37.60
C ARG A 3 61.34 47.20 36.48
N ARG A 4 61.76 47.04 35.22
CA ARG A 4 60.97 47.39 34.03
C ARG A 4 59.79 46.41 33.90
N HIS A 5 58.59 46.90 33.57
CA HIS A 5 57.53 46.06 33.01
C HIS A 5 57.02 46.67 31.71
N SER A 6 57.62 46.20 30.61
CA SER A 6 57.10 46.36 29.25
C SER A 6 55.79 45.58 29.13
N MET A 7 54.70 46.27 28.78
CA MET A 7 53.44 45.62 28.42
C MET A 7 53.59 44.97 27.03
N TRP A 8 53.47 43.65 26.99
CA TRP A 8 53.37 42.88 25.75
C TRP A 8 51.90 42.79 25.35
N PHE A 9 51.54 43.35 24.19
CA PHE A 9 50.25 43.09 23.56
C PHE A 9 50.33 41.73 22.86
N ALA A 10 49.63 40.73 23.40
CA ALA A 10 49.43 39.46 22.73
C ALA A 10 48.30 39.60 21.70
N ALA A 11 48.63 39.54 20.42
CA ALA A 11 47.65 39.46 19.35
C ALA A 11 47.10 38.01 19.28
N LEU A 12 45.82 37.83 19.58
CA LEU A 12 45.13 36.55 19.45
C LEU A 12 44.70 36.36 17.99
N ALA A 13 45.33 35.44 17.26
CA ALA A 13 44.92 35.08 15.91
C ALA A 13 43.67 34.19 15.96
N VAL A 14 42.51 34.76 15.60
CA VAL A 14 41.27 34.00 15.42
C VAL A 14 41.32 33.32 14.05
N SER A 15 41.62 32.02 14.03
CA SER A 15 41.51 31.19 12.83
C SER A 15 40.03 30.87 12.56
N LEU A 16 39.42 31.53 11.58
CA LEU A 16 38.12 31.11 11.03
C LEU A 16 38.32 29.81 10.23
N VAL A 17 37.87 28.69 10.78
CA VAL A 17 37.68 27.45 10.01
C VAL A 17 36.38 27.62 9.23
N ALA A 18 36.48 27.89 7.93
CA ALA A 18 35.33 27.81 7.04
C ALA A 18 34.94 26.33 6.88
N ALA A 19 33.91 25.89 7.61
CA ALA A 19 33.30 24.60 7.38
C ALA A 19 32.60 24.64 6.02
N ALA A 20 33.24 24.11 4.99
CA ALA A 20 32.59 23.87 3.71
C ALA A 20 31.49 22.84 3.92
N ALA A 21 30.22 23.28 3.90
CA ALA A 21 29.10 22.37 3.80
C ALA A 21 29.24 21.60 2.48
N GLN A 22 29.69 20.35 2.55
CA GLN A 22 29.73 19.49 1.37
C GLN A 22 28.29 19.14 1.01
N ALA A 23 27.83 19.65 -0.12
CA ALA A 23 26.59 19.18 -0.72
C ALA A 23 26.74 17.67 -0.96
N VAL A 24 25.87 16.88 -0.35
CA VAL A 24 25.81 15.43 -0.62
C VAL A 24 25.50 15.28 -2.12
N PRO A 25 26.32 14.52 -2.88
CA PRO A 25 26.07 14.33 -4.29
C PRO A 25 24.67 13.73 -4.50
N PRO A 26 23.94 14.11 -5.57
CA PRO A 26 22.63 13.55 -5.82
C PRO A 26 22.73 12.02 -5.95
N VAL A 27 21.87 11.30 -5.23
CA VAL A 27 21.76 9.85 -5.37
C VAL A 27 21.23 9.56 -6.77
N PRO A 28 21.93 8.75 -7.58
CA PRO A 28 21.43 8.38 -8.90
C PRO A 28 20.04 7.76 -8.81
N ALA A 29 19.11 8.28 -9.60
CA ALA A 29 17.76 7.74 -9.74
C ALA A 29 17.55 7.28 -11.19
N TYR A 30 16.72 6.26 -11.37
CA TYR A 30 16.34 5.73 -12.67
C TYR A 30 14.82 5.63 -12.78
N VAL A 31 14.31 5.77 -14.00
CA VAL A 31 12.89 5.54 -14.28
C VAL A 31 12.63 4.05 -14.19
N VAL A 32 11.76 3.64 -13.27
CA VAL A 32 11.32 2.23 -13.14
C VAL A 32 10.23 1.92 -14.17
N ILE A 33 9.26 2.82 -14.28
CA ILE A 33 8.11 2.73 -15.18
C ILE A 33 7.55 4.13 -15.40
N LYS A 34 6.91 4.37 -16.55
CA LYS A 34 6.19 5.60 -16.86
C LYS A 34 4.92 5.33 -17.66
N GLN A 35 4.04 6.32 -17.70
CA GLN A 35 2.89 6.32 -18.60
C GLN A 35 3.33 6.11 -20.06
N GLY A 36 2.61 5.27 -20.79
CA GLY A 36 2.91 4.87 -22.16
C GLY A 36 3.80 3.62 -22.30
N ASP A 37 4.47 3.16 -21.23
CA ASP A 37 5.24 1.91 -21.27
C ASP A 37 4.31 0.70 -21.49
N ALA A 38 4.78 -0.30 -22.24
CA ALA A 38 3.98 -1.46 -22.63
C ALA A 38 4.08 -2.60 -21.61
N TYR A 39 2.94 -3.04 -21.08
CA TYR A 39 2.80 -4.15 -20.15
C TYR A 39 1.47 -4.87 -20.35
N GLY A 40 1.45 -6.20 -20.18
CA GLY A 40 0.20 -6.98 -20.23
C GLY A 40 -0.58 -6.88 -21.55
N GLY A 41 0.10 -6.59 -22.67
CA GLY A 41 -0.54 -6.36 -23.97
C GLY A 41 -1.21 -4.99 -24.13
N SER A 42 -1.00 -4.07 -23.19
CA SER A 42 -1.58 -2.74 -23.12
C SER A 42 -0.49 -1.71 -22.76
N THR A 43 -0.85 -0.47 -22.50
CA THR A 43 0.08 0.59 -22.04
C THR A 43 -0.32 1.16 -20.71
N VAL A 44 0.66 1.56 -19.89
CA VAL A 44 0.42 2.24 -18.62
C VAL A 44 -0.32 3.55 -18.88
N SER A 45 -1.50 3.72 -18.28
CA SER A 45 -2.29 4.95 -18.37
C SER A 45 -2.11 5.83 -17.13
N SER A 46 -1.97 5.23 -15.94
CA SER A 46 -1.66 5.94 -14.70
C SER A 46 -0.95 5.06 -13.68
N LEU A 47 -0.29 5.71 -12.73
CA LEU A 47 0.39 5.08 -11.60
C LEU A 47 -0.18 5.64 -10.30
N ASN A 48 -0.55 4.77 -9.37
CA ASN A 48 -0.87 5.18 -8.01
C ASN A 48 0.42 5.43 -7.21
N SER A 49 0.30 6.12 -6.08
CA SER A 49 1.44 6.41 -5.22
C SER A 49 2.16 5.12 -4.79
N PRO A 50 3.48 5.03 -4.96
CA PRO A 50 4.22 3.86 -4.53
C PRO A 50 4.40 3.82 -3.02
N PHE A 51 4.59 2.62 -2.50
CA PHE A 51 5.03 2.34 -1.13
C PHE A 51 6.20 1.36 -1.14
N THR A 52 6.76 1.08 0.03
CA THR A 52 7.79 0.04 0.20
C THR A 52 7.31 -1.04 1.16
N ASP A 53 7.69 -2.28 0.88
CA ASP A 53 7.54 -3.39 1.84
C ASP A 53 8.58 -3.31 2.97
N GLY A 54 8.60 -4.29 3.87
CA GLY A 54 9.55 -4.35 4.99
C GLY A 54 11.02 -4.53 4.56
N ASN A 55 11.28 -4.87 3.30
CA ASN A 55 12.62 -4.99 2.71
C ASN A 55 12.99 -3.78 1.84
N GLY A 56 12.17 -2.73 1.79
CA GLY A 56 12.41 -1.56 0.96
C GLY A 56 12.09 -1.78 -0.53
N LYS A 57 11.40 -2.87 -0.90
CA LYS A 57 11.00 -3.12 -2.29
C LYS A 57 9.75 -2.31 -2.62
N VAL A 58 9.74 -1.68 -3.79
CA VAL A 58 8.65 -0.81 -4.23
C VAL A 58 7.42 -1.63 -4.65
N GLY A 59 6.23 -1.20 -4.23
CA GLY A 59 4.94 -1.71 -4.70
C GLY A 59 3.99 -0.58 -5.09
N PHE A 60 3.13 -0.83 -6.09
CA PHE A 60 2.04 0.07 -6.49
C PHE A 60 1.03 -0.65 -7.40
N VAL A 61 -0.15 -0.04 -7.54
CA VAL A 61 -1.13 -0.37 -8.58
C VAL A 61 -0.95 0.59 -9.76
N ALA A 62 -0.90 0.05 -10.96
CA ALA A 62 -1.00 0.81 -12.20
C ALA A 62 -2.34 0.53 -12.89
N ALA A 63 -2.90 1.54 -13.53
CA ALA A 63 -3.96 1.35 -14.51
C ALA A 63 -3.36 1.24 -15.91
N LEU A 64 -3.89 0.33 -16.72
CA LEU A 64 -3.55 0.21 -18.12
C LEU A 64 -4.63 0.85 -19.00
N ALA A 65 -4.31 1.13 -20.27
CA ALA A 65 -5.19 1.83 -21.21
C ALA A 65 -6.50 1.06 -21.52
N ASP A 66 -6.46 -0.26 -21.42
CA ASP A 66 -7.60 -1.17 -21.58
C ASP A 66 -8.37 -1.40 -20.27
N SER A 67 -8.24 -0.49 -19.30
CA SER A 67 -8.88 -0.52 -17.99
C SER A 67 -8.42 -1.64 -17.05
N GLN A 68 -7.46 -2.47 -17.44
CA GLN A 68 -6.86 -3.46 -16.53
C GLN A 68 -6.11 -2.78 -15.38
N ARG A 69 -5.92 -3.53 -14.30
CA ARG A 69 -4.99 -3.18 -13.23
C ARG A 69 -3.78 -4.09 -13.28
N MET A 70 -2.63 -3.50 -13.00
CA MET A 70 -1.37 -4.21 -12.85
C MET A 70 -0.83 -3.95 -11.46
N ILE A 71 -0.46 -5.00 -10.73
CA ILE A 71 0.24 -4.86 -9.46
C ILE A 71 1.73 -5.02 -9.73
N TRP A 72 2.50 -4.00 -9.36
CA TRP A 72 3.96 -4.05 -9.42
C TRP A 72 4.53 -4.43 -8.06
N TRP A 73 5.56 -5.26 -8.07
CA TRP A 73 6.42 -5.45 -6.91
C TRP A 73 7.88 -5.61 -7.32
N ASN A 74 8.73 -4.82 -6.66
CA ASN A 74 10.18 -4.82 -6.78
C ASN A 74 10.66 -4.52 -8.22
N THR A 75 10.78 -5.56 -9.04
CA THR A 75 11.38 -5.52 -10.37
C THR A 75 10.38 -5.66 -11.50
N GLY A 76 9.10 -5.93 -11.22
CA GLY A 76 8.14 -6.16 -12.28
C GLY A 76 6.69 -6.34 -11.85
N PRO A 77 5.79 -6.54 -12.83
CA PRO A 77 4.41 -6.91 -12.57
C PRO A 77 4.33 -8.31 -11.94
N VAL A 78 3.53 -8.43 -10.89
CA VAL A 78 3.20 -9.72 -10.23
C VAL A 78 1.76 -10.15 -10.48
N PHE A 79 0.92 -9.26 -11.00
CA PHE A 79 -0.48 -9.55 -11.31
C PHE A 79 -1.03 -8.61 -12.38
N PHE A 80 -1.91 -9.16 -13.21
CA PHE A 80 -2.76 -8.42 -14.14
C PHE A 80 -4.21 -8.79 -13.88
N SER A 81 -5.10 -7.81 -13.78
CA SER A 81 -6.51 -8.06 -13.44
C SER A 81 -7.26 -8.92 -14.46
N SER A 82 -6.75 -9.01 -15.69
CA SER A 82 -7.26 -9.90 -16.74
C SER A 82 -6.93 -11.38 -16.52
N SER A 83 -6.00 -11.72 -15.63
CA SER A 83 -5.68 -13.12 -15.30
C SER A 83 -6.61 -13.73 -14.25
N ALA A 84 -7.57 -12.96 -13.72
CA ALA A 84 -8.48 -13.38 -12.65
C ALA A 84 -9.67 -14.23 -13.13
N LEU A 85 -9.62 -14.76 -14.35
CA LEU A 85 -10.74 -15.49 -14.94
C LEU A 85 -11.20 -16.66 -14.03
N PRO A 86 -12.52 -16.87 -13.89
CA PRO A 86 -13.61 -16.23 -14.63
C PRO A 86 -14.06 -14.86 -14.09
N ASP A 87 -13.48 -14.38 -12.99
CA ASP A 87 -13.86 -13.11 -12.39
C ASP A 87 -13.42 -11.92 -13.24
N VAL A 88 -14.31 -10.93 -13.32
CA VAL A 88 -14.03 -9.64 -13.97
C VAL A 88 -13.70 -8.62 -12.91
N LEU A 89 -12.44 -8.18 -12.90
CA LEU A 89 -11.94 -7.18 -11.97
C LEU A 89 -11.88 -5.81 -12.64
N THR A 90 -12.59 -4.83 -12.06
CA THR A 90 -12.59 -3.44 -12.53
C THR A 90 -12.30 -2.47 -11.39
N GLY A 91 -11.95 -1.23 -11.72
CA GLY A 91 -11.64 -0.23 -10.70
C GLY A 91 -10.40 -0.58 -9.89
N GLY A 92 -10.36 -0.16 -8.64
CA GLY A 92 -9.16 -0.27 -7.79
C GLY A 92 -8.89 1.05 -7.08
N GLU A 93 -8.87 1.02 -5.75
CA GLU A 93 -8.42 2.15 -4.96
C GLU A 93 -6.91 2.40 -5.11
N SER A 94 -6.45 3.58 -4.68
CA SER A 94 -5.02 3.89 -4.62
C SER A 94 -4.27 3.12 -3.53
N SER A 95 -4.97 2.76 -2.46
CA SER A 95 -4.45 1.91 -1.39
C SER A 95 -4.33 0.46 -1.83
N MET A 96 -3.22 -0.16 -1.43
CA MET A 96 -2.92 -1.57 -1.59
C MET A 96 -1.83 -1.97 -0.58
N GLY A 97 -1.48 -3.26 -0.53
CA GLY A 97 -0.32 -3.75 0.22
C GLY A 97 0.40 -4.88 -0.49
N VAL A 98 1.70 -5.01 -0.24
CA VAL A 98 2.55 -6.14 -0.67
C VAL A 98 3.41 -6.60 0.50
N SER A 99 3.52 -7.90 0.66
CA SER A 99 4.38 -8.58 1.64
C SER A 99 5.81 -8.72 1.14
N ASN A 100 6.73 -9.10 2.04
CA ASN A 100 8.13 -9.32 1.71
C ASN A 100 8.37 -10.50 0.72
N THR A 101 7.35 -11.33 0.51
CA THR A 101 7.36 -12.48 -0.40
C THR A 101 6.58 -12.22 -1.69
N GLY A 102 6.05 -11.01 -1.89
CA GLY A 102 5.35 -10.61 -3.12
C GLY A 102 3.86 -10.92 -3.15
N GLY A 103 3.31 -11.52 -2.09
CA GLY A 103 1.86 -11.58 -1.91
C GLY A 103 1.29 -10.18 -1.80
N PHE A 104 0.13 -9.92 -2.42
CA PHE A 104 -0.50 -8.61 -2.45
C PHE A 104 -1.95 -8.62 -1.96
N ILE A 105 -2.48 -7.42 -1.70
CA ILE A 105 -3.89 -7.10 -1.45
C ILE A 105 -4.26 -5.74 -2.05
N TYR A 106 -5.41 -5.64 -2.69
CA TYR A 106 -5.97 -4.39 -3.19
C TYR A 106 -7.52 -4.44 -3.25
N SER A 107 -8.18 -3.31 -3.55
CA SER A 107 -9.64 -3.18 -3.49
C SER A 107 -10.25 -2.87 -4.86
N PRO A 108 -10.51 -3.89 -5.71
CA PRO A 108 -11.26 -3.74 -6.95
C PRO A 108 -12.77 -3.91 -6.75
N SER A 109 -13.53 -3.78 -7.84
CA SER A 109 -14.83 -4.44 -7.98
C SER A 109 -14.65 -5.81 -8.64
N VAL A 110 -15.10 -6.87 -7.98
CA VAL A 110 -15.17 -8.26 -8.49
C VAL A 110 -16.59 -8.49 -9.02
N ASN A 111 -16.75 -8.73 -10.33
CA ASN A 111 -18.06 -8.96 -10.95
C ASN A 111 -19.12 -7.89 -10.59
N GLY A 112 -18.68 -6.63 -10.43
CA GLY A 112 -19.54 -5.50 -10.03
C GLY A 112 -19.77 -5.34 -8.52
N ASN A 113 -19.19 -6.20 -7.69
CA ASN A 113 -19.23 -6.11 -6.23
C ASN A 113 -17.95 -5.49 -5.68
N ASP A 114 -18.11 -4.53 -4.78
CA ASP A 114 -16.98 -3.94 -4.05
C ASP A 114 -16.29 -5.01 -3.20
N ALA A 115 -14.97 -5.16 -3.35
CA ALA A 115 -14.25 -6.30 -2.85
C ALA A 115 -12.83 -5.96 -2.38
N VAL A 116 -12.28 -6.86 -1.59
CA VAL A 116 -10.84 -6.97 -1.36
C VAL A 116 -10.33 -8.25 -2.02
N TYR A 117 -9.28 -8.10 -2.83
CA TYR A 117 -8.72 -9.14 -3.67
C TYR A 117 -7.23 -9.30 -3.39
N THR A 118 -6.75 -10.52 -3.39
CA THR A 118 -5.36 -10.88 -3.05
C THR A 118 -4.76 -11.77 -4.12
N HIS A 119 -3.50 -12.14 -3.93
CA HIS A 119 -2.85 -13.19 -4.73
C HIS A 119 -3.53 -14.57 -4.62
N GLY A 120 -4.40 -14.78 -3.63
CA GLY A 120 -5.24 -15.98 -3.49
C GLY A 120 -6.61 -15.86 -4.14
N GLY A 121 -6.95 -14.73 -4.75
CA GLY A 121 -8.27 -14.46 -5.33
C GLY A 121 -9.09 -13.47 -4.50
N THR A 122 -10.41 -13.49 -4.71
CA THR A 122 -11.36 -12.69 -3.93
C THR A 122 -11.38 -13.16 -2.49
N LEU A 123 -11.00 -12.28 -1.55
CA LEU A 123 -10.95 -12.62 -0.13
C LEU A 123 -12.27 -12.31 0.58
N LEU A 124 -12.89 -11.17 0.25
CA LEU A 124 -14.23 -10.78 0.72
C LEU A 124 -14.82 -9.76 -0.25
N GLN A 125 -16.09 -9.92 -0.64
CA GLN A 125 -16.80 -8.97 -1.49
C GLN A 125 -18.19 -8.62 -0.93
N ARG A 126 -18.81 -7.58 -1.48
CA ARG A 126 -20.17 -7.19 -1.12
C ARG A 126 -21.13 -8.37 -1.28
N GLY A 127 -21.94 -8.61 -0.25
CA GLY A 127 -22.92 -9.69 -0.20
C GLY A 127 -22.41 -11.00 0.39
N ASP A 128 -21.10 -11.14 0.61
CA ASP A 128 -20.56 -12.29 1.32
C ASP A 128 -20.90 -12.22 2.81
N PRO A 129 -21.16 -13.36 3.47
CA PRO A 129 -21.22 -13.41 4.92
C PRO A 129 -19.85 -13.05 5.51
N ILE A 130 -19.83 -12.28 6.59
CA ILE A 130 -18.59 -11.90 7.28
C ILE A 130 -18.28 -12.97 8.33
N PRO A 131 -17.21 -13.78 8.19
CA PRO A 131 -16.96 -14.91 9.09
C PRO A 131 -16.94 -14.56 10.60
N PRO A 132 -16.29 -13.47 11.05
CA PRO A 132 -16.30 -13.11 12.46
C PRO A 132 -17.59 -12.42 12.93
N LEU A 133 -18.57 -12.18 12.06
CA LEU A 133 -19.82 -11.47 12.37
C LEU A 133 -21.05 -12.22 11.80
N PRO A 134 -21.47 -13.32 12.43
CA PRO A 134 -22.62 -14.11 11.98
C PRO A 134 -23.89 -13.25 11.80
N GLY A 135 -24.61 -13.47 10.70
CA GLY A 135 -25.82 -12.70 10.36
C GLY A 135 -25.57 -11.35 9.71
N LEU A 136 -24.31 -10.92 9.57
CA LEU A 136 -23.94 -9.73 8.82
C LEU A 136 -23.23 -10.07 7.51
N TYR A 137 -23.44 -9.21 6.53
CA TYR A 137 -22.88 -9.31 5.19
C TYR A 137 -21.98 -8.12 4.91
N SER A 138 -20.95 -8.35 4.10
CA SER A 138 -20.04 -7.31 3.61
C SER A 138 -20.80 -6.33 2.72
N SER A 139 -20.62 -5.03 2.94
CA SER A 139 -21.24 -3.97 2.13
C SER A 139 -20.24 -3.21 1.26
N PHE A 140 -19.01 -3.04 1.75
CA PHE A 140 -17.86 -2.44 1.05
C PHE A 140 -16.55 -2.90 1.70
N ASN A 141 -15.45 -2.79 0.99
CA ASN A 141 -14.08 -3.12 1.37
C ASN A 141 -13.13 -2.06 0.78
N SER A 142 -12.32 -1.44 1.63
CA SER A 142 -11.54 -0.26 1.28
C SER A 142 -10.27 -0.18 2.13
N ARG A 143 -9.31 0.64 1.69
CA ARG A 143 -8.04 0.89 2.39
C ARG A 143 -7.27 -0.39 2.71
N PRO A 144 -7.10 -1.31 1.75
CA PRO A 144 -6.27 -2.49 1.97
C PRO A 144 -4.82 -2.09 2.24
N ALA A 145 -4.20 -2.83 3.16
CA ALA A 145 -2.80 -2.78 3.51
C ALA A 145 -2.30 -4.20 3.83
N MET A 146 -1.00 -4.43 3.74
CA MET A 146 -0.40 -5.72 4.05
C MET A 146 0.87 -5.52 4.86
N LEU A 147 1.02 -6.31 5.91
CA LEU A 147 2.25 -6.35 6.69
C LEU A 147 3.34 -7.14 5.94
N PRO A 148 4.62 -6.95 6.30
CA PRO A 148 5.73 -7.69 5.71
C PRO A 148 5.56 -9.21 5.72
N ASP A 149 4.87 -9.76 6.71
CA ASP A 149 4.62 -11.20 6.88
C ASP A 149 3.46 -11.76 6.05
N GLY A 150 2.75 -10.92 5.28
CA GLY A 150 1.58 -11.33 4.51
C GLY A 150 0.23 -11.11 5.20
N THR A 151 0.22 -10.69 6.47
CA THR A 151 -1.04 -10.37 7.16
C THR A 151 -1.71 -9.18 6.47
N ALA A 152 -2.91 -9.41 5.97
CA ALA A 152 -3.75 -8.40 5.32
C ALA A 152 -4.56 -7.61 6.35
N TYR A 153 -4.73 -6.31 6.12
CA TYR A 153 -5.64 -5.42 6.85
C TYR A 153 -6.47 -4.60 5.86
N TRP A 154 -7.73 -4.33 6.19
CA TRP A 154 -8.57 -3.43 5.41
C TRP A 154 -9.73 -2.91 6.26
N VAL A 155 -10.36 -1.83 5.79
CA VAL A 155 -11.60 -1.31 6.36
C VAL A 155 -12.77 -1.89 5.58
N GLY A 156 -13.66 -2.61 6.25
CA GLY A 156 -14.88 -3.14 5.65
C GLY A 156 -16.14 -2.60 6.32
N GLY A 157 -17.21 -2.50 5.54
CA GLY A 157 -18.56 -2.23 6.04
C GLY A 157 -19.36 -3.50 6.22
N SER A 158 -20.25 -3.52 7.20
CA SER A 158 -21.22 -4.59 7.41
C SER A 158 -22.67 -4.09 7.32
N THR A 159 -23.58 -5.00 7.03
CA THR A 159 -25.03 -4.76 6.95
C THR A 159 -25.80 -6.05 7.21
N ALA A 160 -27.01 -5.97 7.75
CA ALA A 160 -27.87 -7.14 7.97
C ALA A 160 -28.56 -7.63 6.68
N THR A 161 -28.55 -6.83 5.61
CA THR A 161 -29.21 -7.15 4.34
C THR A 161 -28.18 -7.61 3.31
N GLN A 162 -28.24 -8.88 2.92
CA GLN A 162 -27.34 -9.44 1.91
C GLN A 162 -27.35 -8.62 0.61
N GLY A 163 -26.17 -8.29 0.10
CA GLY A 163 -25.98 -7.55 -1.16
C GLY A 163 -26.16 -6.03 -1.06
N SER A 164 -26.56 -5.49 0.10
CA SER A 164 -26.68 -4.04 0.29
C SER A 164 -25.31 -3.35 0.28
N SER A 165 -25.21 -2.22 -0.42
CA SER A 165 -24.05 -1.31 -0.34
C SER A 165 -24.14 -0.34 0.84
N THR A 166 -25.31 -0.25 1.49
CA THR A 166 -25.51 0.60 2.67
C THR A 166 -24.98 -0.12 3.90
N SER A 167 -23.94 0.45 4.47
CA SER A 167 -23.28 -0.04 5.68
C SER A 167 -23.97 0.49 6.94
N THR A 168 -24.21 -0.39 7.91
CA THR A 168 -24.67 -0.02 9.26
C THR A 168 -23.50 0.17 10.22
N ASN A 169 -22.41 -0.59 10.05
CA ASN A 169 -21.20 -0.51 10.88
C ASN A 169 -19.92 -0.63 10.04
N ARG A 170 -18.82 -0.04 10.54
CA ARG A 170 -17.48 -0.14 9.94
C ARG A 170 -16.52 -0.90 10.83
N HIS A 171 -15.67 -1.70 10.23
CA HIS A 171 -14.73 -2.58 10.93
C HIS A 171 -13.33 -2.46 10.32
N LEU A 172 -12.30 -2.55 11.16
CA LEU A 172 -10.98 -2.95 10.71
C LEU A 172 -10.94 -4.48 10.75
N PHE A 173 -10.70 -5.08 9.60
CA PHE A 173 -10.50 -6.51 9.47
C PHE A 173 -9.00 -6.81 9.32
N LYS A 174 -8.63 -8.02 9.72
CA LYS A 174 -7.35 -8.63 9.37
C LYS A 174 -7.55 -10.05 8.85
N ALA A 175 -6.67 -10.52 7.98
CA ALA A 175 -6.56 -11.93 7.61
C ALA A 175 -5.10 -12.35 7.75
N THR A 176 -4.83 -13.35 8.59
CA THR A 176 -3.46 -13.87 8.80
C THR A 176 -3.00 -14.73 7.62
N ASP A 177 -3.94 -15.31 6.88
CA ASP A 177 -3.70 -15.92 5.58
C ASP A 177 -4.63 -15.24 4.55
N PRO A 178 -4.12 -14.32 3.72
CA PRO A 178 -4.92 -13.59 2.74
C PRO A 178 -5.43 -14.46 1.58
N THR A 179 -5.11 -15.76 1.56
CA THR A 179 -5.66 -16.74 0.60
C THR A 179 -6.84 -17.53 1.18
N ASN A 180 -7.13 -17.35 2.48
CA ASN A 180 -8.15 -18.11 3.18
C ASN A 180 -9.13 -17.17 3.93
N PRO A 181 -10.37 -17.00 3.42
CA PRO A 181 -11.40 -16.19 4.07
C PRO A 181 -11.74 -16.62 5.50
N ALA A 182 -11.49 -17.88 5.89
CA ALA A 182 -11.74 -18.33 7.26
C ALA A 182 -10.80 -17.68 8.29
N THR A 183 -9.70 -17.06 7.84
CA THR A 183 -8.76 -16.36 8.73
C THR A 183 -9.13 -14.90 8.96
N ILE A 184 -10.23 -14.42 8.37
CA ILE A 184 -10.73 -13.07 8.58
C ILE A 184 -11.15 -12.89 10.04
N MET A 185 -10.56 -11.90 10.69
CA MET A 185 -10.87 -11.51 12.07
C MET A 185 -11.26 -10.03 12.11
N ARG A 186 -12.22 -9.68 12.96
CA ARG A 186 -12.46 -8.29 13.34
C ARG A 186 -11.39 -7.86 14.35
N VAL A 187 -10.71 -6.77 14.07
CA VAL A 187 -9.72 -6.14 14.97
C VAL A 187 -10.41 -5.11 15.86
N LEU A 188 -11.16 -4.21 15.23
CA LEU A 188 -11.99 -3.20 15.88
C LEU A 188 -13.19 -2.89 15.00
N GLY A 189 -14.22 -2.24 15.53
CA GLY A 189 -15.29 -1.70 14.71
C GLY A 189 -16.20 -0.77 15.49
N GLY A 190 -16.93 0.08 14.77
CA GLY A 190 -17.94 0.96 15.35
C GLY A 190 -19.24 0.21 15.66
N GLY A 191 -20.00 0.79 16.60
CA GLY A 191 -21.30 0.28 17.04
C GLY A 191 -21.22 -0.95 17.94
N ASP A 192 -22.35 -1.23 18.59
CA ASP A 192 -22.59 -2.52 19.21
C ASP A 192 -22.98 -3.51 18.10
N VAL A 193 -22.26 -4.62 18.00
CA VAL A 193 -22.53 -5.73 17.08
C VAL A 193 -22.84 -6.99 17.86
#